data_AF-A0A7L0YHQ4-F1
#
_entry.id   AF-A0A7L0YHQ4-F1
#
_cell.length_a   1.000
_cell.length_b   1.000
_cell.length_c   1.000
_cell.angle_alpha   90.00
_cell.angle_beta   90.00
_cell.angle_gamma   90.00
#
_symmetry.space_group_name_H-M   'P 1'
#
loop_
_entity.id
_entity.type
_entity.pdbx_description
1 polymer ?
#
loop_
_entity_poly.entity_id
_entity_poly.type
_entity_poly.pdbx_seq_one_letter_code
_entity_poly.pdbx_strand_id
1 'polypeptide(L)'
;RVFLRAINQYADMLNKKFLDQANFELQLWNNYFHLAVAFLTQESLQLENFSSAKRAKILNKYGDMRRQIGFEIRDMWYNLGQHKIKFIPEMVGPILEMTLIPETELRKATIPIFFDMMQCEFHSTRSFQRFENEIITKLDHEVEGGRGDEQYKVLFDKILLEHCRKHKYLAKSGETFVKLVVRLMERLLDYRTIMHDENKENRMSCTVNVL
;
A
#
# COMPACT_ATOMS: atom_id res chain seq x y z
N ARG A 1 -14.49 14.32 -8.80
CA ARG A 1 -15.48 13.63 -9.68
C ARG A 1 -15.04 13.58 -11.15
N VAL A 2 -14.61 14.68 -11.77
CA VAL A 2 -14.14 14.63 -13.18
C VAL A 2 -12.89 13.74 -13.32
N PHE A 3 -11.87 13.96 -12.49
CA PHE A 3 -10.68 13.10 -12.46
C PHE A 3 -10.99 11.62 -12.20
N LEU A 4 -11.84 11.33 -11.21
CA LEU A 4 -12.34 9.96 -10.95
C LEU A 4 -12.92 9.30 -12.22
N ARG A 5 -13.78 10.03 -12.96
CA ARG A 5 -14.34 9.50 -14.22
C ARG A 5 -13.27 9.28 -15.28
N ALA A 6 -12.31 10.18 -15.40
CA ALA A 6 -11.21 10.05 -16.36
C ALA A 6 -10.33 8.83 -16.03
N ILE A 7 -9.98 8.63 -14.75
CA ILE A 7 -9.21 7.46 -14.30
C ILE A 7 -9.94 6.16 -14.66
N ASN A 8 -11.24 6.07 -14.40
CA ASN A 8 -12.02 4.89 -14.77
C ASN A 8 -12.07 4.67 -16.30
N GLN A 9 -12.18 5.73 -17.09
CA GLN A 9 -12.12 5.63 -18.55
C GLN A 9 -10.74 5.17 -19.05
N TYR A 10 -9.65 5.59 -18.39
CA TYR A 10 -8.32 5.10 -18.68
C TYR A 10 -8.16 3.63 -18.32
N ALA A 11 -8.72 3.19 -17.19
CA ALA A 11 -8.75 1.79 -16.80
C ALA A 11 -9.45 0.90 -17.84
N ASP A 12 -10.63 1.33 -18.30
CA ASP A 12 -11.37 0.66 -19.37
C ASP A 12 -10.54 0.56 -20.67
N MET A 13 -9.86 1.64 -21.05
CA MET A 13 -9.04 1.67 -22.27
C MET A 13 -7.82 0.76 -22.17
N LEU A 14 -7.14 0.78 -21.02
CA LEU A 14 -5.98 -0.06 -20.72
C LEU A 14 -6.33 -1.54 -20.81
N ASN A 15 -7.38 -1.97 -20.11
CA ASN A 15 -7.84 -3.36 -20.16
C ASN A 15 -8.22 -3.81 -21.58
N LYS A 16 -8.88 -2.94 -22.36
CA LYS A 16 -9.38 -3.30 -23.69
C LYS A 16 -8.32 -3.32 -24.78
N LYS A 17 -7.29 -2.45 -24.69
CA LYS A 17 -6.35 -2.23 -25.81
C LYS A 17 -4.89 -2.51 -25.50
N PHE A 18 -4.51 -2.55 -24.22
CA PHE A 18 -3.11 -2.59 -23.80
C PHE A 18 -2.81 -3.71 -22.81
N LEU A 19 -3.75 -4.65 -22.61
CA LEU A 19 -3.55 -5.80 -21.72
C LEU A 19 -3.02 -7.03 -22.44
N ASP A 20 -3.30 -7.16 -23.74
CA ASP A 20 -2.82 -8.30 -24.52
C ASP A 20 -1.30 -8.26 -24.72
N GLN A 21 -0.70 -9.43 -24.92
CA GLN A 21 0.75 -9.57 -25.00
C GLN A 21 1.38 -8.80 -26.19
N ALA A 22 0.64 -8.58 -27.28
CA ALA A 22 1.16 -7.91 -28.46
C ALA A 22 1.15 -6.38 -28.32
N ASN A 23 0.21 -5.82 -27.56
CA ASN A 23 0.05 -4.38 -27.37
C ASN A 23 0.36 -3.93 -25.93
N PHE A 24 1.05 -4.74 -25.13
CA PHE A 24 1.29 -4.41 -23.72
C PHE A 24 2.25 -3.23 -23.55
N GLU A 25 1.71 -2.08 -23.15
CA GLU A 25 2.48 -0.84 -22.94
C GLU A 25 2.82 -0.61 -21.47
N LEU A 26 3.99 -1.12 -21.05
CA LEU A 26 4.43 -1.09 -19.64
C LEU A 26 4.39 0.31 -19.03
N GLN A 27 4.90 1.31 -19.76
CA GLN A 27 4.95 2.69 -19.26
C GLN A 27 3.56 3.30 -19.08
N LEU A 28 2.60 2.96 -19.94
CA LEU A 28 1.24 3.47 -19.83
C LEU A 28 0.53 2.91 -18.59
N TRP A 29 0.69 1.62 -18.34
CA TRP A 29 0.20 0.98 -17.11
C TRP A 29 0.88 1.54 -15.86
N ASN A 30 2.19 1.75 -15.91
CA ASN A 30 2.94 2.31 -14.79
C ASN A 30 2.41 3.72 -14.44
N ASN A 31 2.27 4.58 -15.46
CA ASN A 31 1.69 5.91 -15.32
C ASN A 31 0.27 5.88 -14.76
N TYR A 32 -0.54 4.91 -15.17
CA TYR A 32 -1.90 4.74 -14.63
C TYR A 32 -1.88 4.44 -13.12
N PHE A 33 -1.08 3.48 -12.68
CA PHE A 33 -1.02 3.15 -11.26
C PHE A 33 -0.51 4.33 -10.43
N HIS A 34 0.55 5.01 -10.87
CA HIS A 34 1.04 6.20 -10.18
C HIS A 34 0.00 7.32 -10.14
N LEU A 35 -0.72 7.57 -11.24
CA LEU A 35 -1.80 8.56 -11.28
C LEU A 35 -2.92 8.19 -10.30
N ALA A 36 -3.35 6.93 -10.29
CA ALA A 36 -4.43 6.46 -9.45
C ALA A 36 -4.05 6.53 -7.96
N VAL A 37 -2.82 6.15 -7.60
CA VAL A 37 -2.28 6.29 -6.24
C VAL A 37 -2.16 7.76 -5.85
N ALA A 38 -1.60 8.62 -6.70
CA ALA A 38 -1.49 10.06 -6.42
C ALA A 38 -2.86 10.71 -6.22
N PHE A 39 -3.88 10.26 -6.97
CA PHE A 39 -5.25 10.70 -6.75
C PHE A 39 -5.78 10.24 -5.39
N LEU A 40 -5.46 9.04 -4.93
CA LEU A 40 -5.88 8.52 -3.62
C LEU A 40 -5.20 9.21 -2.44
N THR A 41 -3.93 9.55 -2.57
CA THR A 41 -3.09 10.08 -1.49
C THR A 41 -3.16 11.61 -1.35
N GLN A 42 -3.77 12.31 -2.30
CA GLN A 42 -3.92 13.77 -2.22
C GLN A 42 -4.63 14.23 -0.93
N GLU A 43 -4.18 15.37 -0.38
CA GLU A 43 -4.68 15.90 0.90
C GLU A 43 -6.19 16.12 0.93
N SER A 44 -6.78 16.50 -0.21
CA SER A 44 -8.23 16.79 -0.30
C SER A 44 -9.12 15.57 -0.06
N LEU A 45 -8.56 14.35 -0.17
CA LEU A 45 -9.24 13.09 0.09
C LEU A 45 -8.91 12.47 1.44
N GLN A 46 -7.94 13.01 2.20
CA GLN A 46 -7.61 12.52 3.54
C GLN A 46 -8.65 13.02 4.56
N LEU A 47 -9.80 12.34 4.59
CA LEU A 47 -11.00 12.74 5.32
C LEU A 47 -10.81 12.79 6.84
N GLU A 48 -9.84 12.06 7.35
CA GLU A 48 -9.37 12.05 8.74
C GLU A 48 -8.80 13.40 9.19
N ASN A 49 -8.30 14.22 8.26
CA ASN A 49 -7.77 15.56 8.56
C ASN A 49 -8.87 16.63 8.64
N PHE A 50 -10.13 16.25 8.39
CA PHE A 50 -11.27 17.17 8.44
C PHE A 50 -12.09 16.99 9.71
N SER A 51 -12.77 18.06 10.13
CA SER A 51 -13.76 17.99 11.21
C SER A 51 -14.86 16.99 10.88
N SER A 52 -15.43 16.36 11.92
CA SER A 52 -16.49 15.36 11.75
C SER A 52 -17.67 15.87 10.91
N ALA A 53 -18.05 17.14 11.06
CA ALA A 53 -19.11 17.77 10.26
C ALA A 53 -18.74 17.88 8.78
N LYS A 54 -17.51 18.33 8.46
CA LYS A 54 -17.04 18.43 7.07
C LYS A 54 -16.92 17.04 6.44
N ARG A 55 -16.34 16.08 7.14
CA ARG A 55 -16.24 14.67 6.71
C ARG A 55 -17.61 14.08 6.41
N ALA A 56 -18.59 14.21 7.32
CA ALA A 56 -19.94 13.70 7.12
C ALA A 56 -20.61 14.32 5.88
N LYS A 57 -20.47 15.64 5.68
CA LYS A 57 -21.02 16.33 4.51
C LYS A 57 -20.40 15.85 3.20
N ILE A 58 -19.08 15.61 3.18
CA ILE A 58 -18.38 15.07 2.00
C ILE A 58 -18.86 13.66 1.70
N LEU A 59 -18.89 12.77 2.70
CA LEU A 59 -19.32 11.39 2.54
C LEU A 59 -20.78 11.29 2.06
N ASN A 60 -21.68 12.07 2.63
CA ASN A 60 -23.10 12.08 2.21
C ASN A 60 -23.28 12.55 0.77
N LYS A 61 -22.47 13.52 0.30
CA LYS A 61 -22.61 14.08 -1.04
C LYS A 61 -21.89 13.27 -2.12
N TYR A 62 -20.72 12.72 -1.78
CA TYR A 62 -19.79 12.16 -2.75
C TYR A 62 -19.47 10.68 -2.55
N GLY A 63 -19.79 10.11 -1.38
CA GLY A 63 -19.21 8.84 -0.94
C GLY A 63 -17.74 8.99 -0.57
N ASP A 64 -17.09 7.87 -0.24
CA ASP A 64 -15.64 7.83 -0.12
C ASP A 64 -15.03 7.44 -1.47
N MET A 65 -14.52 8.44 -2.19
CA MET A 65 -13.89 8.23 -3.50
C MET A 65 -12.61 7.39 -3.39
N ARG A 66 -12.00 7.29 -2.19
CA ARG A 66 -10.79 6.50 -2.00
C ARG A 66 -11.07 5.00 -2.12
N ARG A 67 -12.21 4.55 -1.59
CA ARG A 67 -12.67 3.16 -1.76
C ARG A 67 -12.88 2.82 -3.23
N GLN A 68 -13.52 3.72 -3.98
CA GLN A 68 -13.85 3.50 -5.38
C GLN A 68 -12.59 3.27 -6.23
N ILE A 69 -11.62 4.19 -6.16
CA ILE A 69 -10.37 4.04 -6.93
C ILE A 69 -9.49 2.93 -6.38
N GLY A 70 -9.46 2.70 -5.07
CA GLY A 70 -8.66 1.60 -4.51
C GLY A 70 -9.13 0.22 -4.97
N PHE A 71 -10.45 0.03 -5.10
CA PHE A 71 -10.99 -1.20 -5.70
C PHE A 71 -10.67 -1.30 -7.19
N GLU A 72 -10.72 -0.20 -7.92
CA GLU A 72 -10.30 -0.17 -9.32
C GLU A 72 -8.81 -0.52 -9.48
N ILE A 73 -7.91 0.04 -8.66
CA ILE A 73 -6.48 -0.30 -8.66
C ILE A 73 -6.28 -1.79 -8.38
N ARG A 74 -6.99 -2.34 -7.40
CA ARG A 74 -6.95 -3.76 -7.07
C ARG A 74 -7.35 -4.61 -8.27
N ASP A 75 -8.48 -4.30 -8.90
CA ASP A 75 -9.01 -5.09 -10.03
C ASP A 75 -8.07 -4.98 -11.24
N MET A 76 -7.55 -3.78 -11.52
CA MET A 76 -6.53 -3.53 -12.54
C MET A 76 -5.25 -4.34 -12.28
N TRP A 77 -4.78 -4.39 -11.02
CA TRP A 77 -3.62 -5.20 -10.65
C TRP A 77 -3.85 -6.68 -10.93
N TYR A 78 -5.01 -7.22 -10.54
CA TYR A 78 -5.31 -8.64 -10.78
C TYR A 78 -5.48 -8.97 -12.27
N ASN A 79 -5.95 -8.02 -13.08
CA ASN A 79 -6.08 -8.19 -14.53
C ASN A 79 -4.73 -8.32 -15.26
N LEU A 80 -3.63 -7.76 -14.72
CA LEU A 80 -2.31 -7.80 -15.35
C LEU A 80 -1.78 -9.21 -15.65
N GLY A 81 -2.29 -10.24 -14.98
CA GLY A 81 -1.87 -11.64 -15.21
C GLY A 81 -0.35 -11.83 -15.10
N GLN A 82 0.27 -12.33 -16.16
CA GLN A 82 1.73 -12.57 -16.20
C GLN A 82 2.57 -11.29 -16.25
N HIS A 83 1.97 -10.12 -16.53
CA HIS A 83 2.69 -8.86 -16.60
C HIS A 83 3.02 -8.26 -15.24
N LYS A 84 2.41 -8.75 -14.14
CA LYS A 84 2.64 -8.25 -12.77
C LYS A 84 4.12 -8.20 -12.38
N ILE A 85 4.90 -9.20 -12.77
CA ILE A 85 6.34 -9.27 -12.44
C ILE A 85 7.13 -8.09 -13.00
N LYS A 86 6.67 -7.47 -14.11
CA LYS A 86 7.31 -6.29 -14.71
C LYS A 86 7.22 -5.04 -13.82
N PHE A 87 6.30 -5.02 -12.85
CA PHE A 87 6.08 -3.91 -11.92
C PHE A 87 6.74 -4.13 -10.56
N ILE A 88 7.34 -5.31 -10.32
CA ILE A 88 7.96 -5.64 -9.03
C ILE A 88 9.48 -5.41 -9.17
N PRO A 89 10.09 -4.60 -8.27
CA PRO A 89 9.55 -4.09 -7.02
C PRO A 89 8.95 -2.67 -7.09
N GLU A 90 9.07 -1.96 -8.22
CA GLU A 90 8.77 -0.52 -8.34
C GLU A 90 7.36 -0.11 -7.86
N MET A 91 6.37 -0.99 -8.00
CA MET A 91 4.98 -0.74 -7.59
C MET A 91 4.70 -1.02 -6.11
N VAL A 92 5.67 -1.57 -5.36
CA VAL A 92 5.51 -1.83 -3.91
C VAL A 92 5.29 -0.54 -3.14
N GLY A 93 6.09 0.50 -3.40
CA GLY A 93 5.97 1.82 -2.76
C GLY A 93 4.60 2.47 -3.00
N PRO A 94 4.18 2.68 -4.26
CA PRO A 94 2.87 3.26 -4.55
C PRO A 94 1.69 2.49 -3.93
N ILE A 95 1.74 1.15 -3.95
CA ILE A 95 0.69 0.34 -3.32
C ILE A 95 0.73 0.49 -1.79
N LEU A 96 1.93 0.56 -1.19
CA LEU A 96 2.08 0.85 0.23
C LEU A 96 1.46 2.18 0.62
N GLU A 97 1.76 3.26 -0.09
CA GLU A 97 1.18 4.58 0.16
C GLU A 97 -0.35 4.54 0.18
N MET A 98 -0.97 3.83 -0.77
CA MET A 98 -2.41 3.63 -0.81
C MET A 98 -2.91 2.82 0.39
N THR A 99 -2.23 1.73 0.74
CA THR A 99 -2.66 0.85 1.83
C THR A 99 -2.54 1.52 3.20
N LEU A 100 -1.67 2.52 3.36
CA LEU A 100 -1.50 3.25 4.62
C LEU A 100 -2.64 4.24 4.91
N ILE A 101 -3.48 4.58 3.92
CA ILE A 101 -4.66 5.43 4.09
C ILE A 101 -5.58 4.84 5.19
N PRO A 102 -6.03 5.61 6.19
CA PRO A 102 -6.88 5.14 7.29
C PRO A 102 -8.34 4.96 6.87
N GLU A 103 -8.56 4.07 5.91
CA GLU A 103 -9.85 3.59 5.44
C GLU A 103 -9.83 2.06 5.47
N THR A 104 -10.63 1.48 6.38
CA THR A 104 -10.50 0.06 6.75
C THR A 104 -10.86 -0.90 5.63
N GLU A 105 -11.87 -0.60 4.81
CA GLU A 105 -12.31 -1.49 3.74
C GLU A 105 -11.35 -1.43 2.55
N LEU A 106 -10.78 -0.26 2.27
CA LEU A 106 -9.68 -0.08 1.35
C LEU A 106 -8.48 -0.94 1.76
N ARG A 107 -8.00 -0.81 3.02
CA ARG A 107 -6.91 -1.62 3.58
C ARG A 107 -7.13 -3.11 3.38
N LYS A 108 -8.29 -3.62 3.79
CA LYS A 108 -8.63 -5.04 3.65
C LYS A 108 -8.61 -5.52 2.19
N ALA A 109 -9.05 -4.67 1.27
CA ALA A 109 -9.11 -5.00 -0.15
C ALA A 109 -7.75 -4.94 -0.84
N THR A 110 -6.83 -4.08 -0.40
CA THR A 110 -5.57 -3.81 -1.09
C THR A 110 -4.35 -4.47 -0.46
N ILE A 111 -4.32 -4.73 0.85
CA ILE A 111 -3.22 -5.47 1.51
C ILE A 111 -2.93 -6.83 0.83
N PRO A 112 -3.94 -7.62 0.39
CA PRO A 112 -3.68 -8.88 -0.32
C PRO A 112 -2.84 -8.75 -1.60
N ILE A 113 -2.74 -7.56 -2.20
CA ILE A 113 -1.87 -7.30 -3.36
C ILE A 113 -0.41 -7.60 -3.02
N PHE A 114 0.04 -7.33 -1.80
CA PHE A 114 1.40 -7.65 -1.37
C PHE A 114 1.70 -9.15 -1.39
N PHE A 115 0.75 -9.97 -0.94
CA PHE A 115 0.89 -11.42 -1.05
C PHE A 115 0.91 -11.89 -2.52
N ASP A 116 0.12 -11.25 -3.39
CA ASP A 116 0.16 -11.52 -4.83
C ASP A 116 1.51 -11.12 -5.45
N MET A 117 2.12 -10.01 -5.03
CA MET A 117 3.49 -9.63 -5.44
C MET A 117 4.53 -10.67 -5.01
N MET A 118 4.48 -11.12 -3.75
CA MET A 118 5.36 -12.19 -3.24
C MET A 118 5.25 -13.46 -4.09
N GLN A 119 4.02 -13.88 -4.41
CA GLN A 119 3.77 -15.05 -5.26
C GLN A 119 4.30 -14.87 -6.68
N CYS A 120 4.08 -13.70 -7.28
CA CYS A 120 4.54 -13.40 -8.64
C CYS A 120 6.07 -13.46 -8.75
N GLU A 121 6.77 -12.85 -7.79
CA GLU A 121 8.23 -12.89 -7.75
C GLU A 121 8.73 -14.32 -7.49
N PHE A 122 8.16 -15.00 -6.49
CA PHE A 122 8.55 -16.37 -6.15
C PHE A 122 8.36 -17.36 -7.31
N HIS A 123 7.28 -17.21 -8.08
CA HIS A 123 7.06 -18.02 -9.28
C HIS A 123 8.16 -17.80 -10.32
N SER A 124 8.66 -16.58 -10.44
CA SER A 124 9.63 -16.17 -11.48
C SER A 124 11.09 -16.44 -11.07
N THR A 125 11.46 -16.22 -9.81
CA THR A 125 12.85 -16.22 -9.34
C THR A 125 13.14 -17.26 -8.25
N ARG A 126 12.12 -17.97 -7.76
CA ARG A 126 12.18 -18.84 -6.56
C ARG A 126 12.52 -18.11 -5.25
N SER A 127 12.40 -16.78 -5.25
CA SER A 127 12.61 -15.89 -4.12
C SER A 127 11.63 -14.72 -4.19
N PHE A 128 11.42 -14.00 -3.09
CA PHE A 128 10.70 -12.70 -3.09
C PHE A 128 11.54 -11.58 -2.47
N GLN A 129 12.87 -11.72 -2.51
CA GLN A 129 13.78 -10.77 -1.86
C GLN A 129 13.69 -9.34 -2.41
N ARG A 130 13.38 -9.13 -3.70
CA ARG A 130 13.24 -7.77 -4.23
C ARG A 130 12.02 -7.10 -3.62
N PHE A 131 10.89 -7.81 -3.57
CA PHE A 131 9.70 -7.38 -2.87
C PHE A 131 9.95 -7.12 -1.37
N GLU A 132 10.60 -8.06 -0.68
CA GLU A 132 10.89 -7.96 0.76
C GLU A 132 11.76 -6.74 1.10
N ASN A 133 12.84 -6.51 0.33
CA ASN A 133 13.71 -5.36 0.57
C ASN A 133 12.97 -4.05 0.30
N GLU A 134 12.20 -3.97 -0.79
CA GLU A 134 11.49 -2.75 -1.17
C GLU A 134 10.42 -2.39 -0.15
N ILE A 135 9.62 -3.36 0.33
CA ILE A 135 8.56 -3.06 1.30
C ILE A 135 9.14 -2.61 2.64
N ILE A 136 10.27 -3.17 3.08
CA ILE A 136 10.98 -2.73 4.28
C ILE A 136 11.45 -1.27 4.10
N THR A 137 12.19 -0.98 3.04
CA THR A 137 12.70 0.37 2.76
C THR A 137 11.59 1.41 2.65
N LYS A 138 10.48 1.08 1.97
CA LYS A 138 9.36 1.99 1.82
C LYS A 138 8.57 2.15 3.10
N LEU A 139 8.41 1.11 3.91
CA LEU A 139 7.73 1.20 5.19
C LEU A 139 8.48 2.10 6.17
N ASP A 140 9.80 1.99 6.24
CA ASP A 140 10.64 2.89 7.05
C ASP A 140 10.36 4.36 6.67
N HIS A 141 10.46 4.67 5.37
CA HIS A 141 10.23 6.02 4.85
C HIS A 141 8.81 6.54 5.16
N GLU A 142 7.79 5.73 4.91
CA GLU A 142 6.39 6.16 5.04
C GLU A 142 5.95 6.34 6.51
N VAL A 143 6.44 5.48 7.42
CA VAL A 143 6.10 5.59 8.85
C VAL A 143 6.86 6.72 9.52
N GLU A 144 8.13 6.94 9.17
CA GLU A 144 8.87 8.16 9.55
C GLU A 144 8.19 9.43 9.03
N GLY A 145 7.59 9.37 7.85
CA GLY A 145 6.74 10.42 7.27
C GLY A 145 5.39 10.62 7.97
N GLY A 146 5.11 9.90 9.06
CA GLY A 146 3.90 10.03 9.86
C GLY A 146 2.71 9.21 9.39
N ARG A 147 2.85 8.36 8.36
CA ARG A 147 1.80 7.44 7.92
C ARG A 147 1.83 6.14 8.74
N GLY A 148 0.79 5.31 8.60
CA GLY A 148 0.68 4.05 9.33
C GLY A 148 0.18 4.19 10.77
N ASP A 149 -0.52 3.16 11.24
CA ASP A 149 -1.13 3.11 12.57
C ASP A 149 -1.25 1.65 13.06
N GLU A 150 -1.66 1.50 14.32
CA GLU A 150 -1.82 0.19 14.95
C GLU A 150 -2.85 -0.68 14.23
N GLN A 151 -3.92 -0.08 13.68
CA GLN A 151 -4.91 -0.83 12.91
C GLN A 151 -4.30 -1.39 11.63
N TYR A 152 -3.48 -0.62 10.91
CA TYR A 152 -2.79 -1.07 9.71
C TYR A 152 -1.89 -2.26 10.01
N LYS A 153 -1.07 -2.17 11.08
CA LYS A 153 -0.21 -3.27 11.53
C LYS A 153 -1.00 -4.56 11.78
N VAL A 154 -2.09 -4.47 12.54
CA VAL A 154 -2.96 -5.62 12.86
C VAL A 154 -3.60 -6.22 11.61
N LEU A 155 -4.06 -5.38 10.68
CA LEU A 155 -4.63 -5.85 9.41
C LEU A 155 -3.58 -6.50 8.52
N PHE A 156 -2.39 -5.90 8.41
CA PHE A 156 -1.27 -6.42 7.64
C PHE A 156 -0.85 -7.81 8.13
N ASP A 157 -0.64 -7.95 9.45
CA ASP A 157 -0.33 -9.24 10.08
C ASP A 157 -1.41 -10.27 9.75
N LYS A 158 -2.66 -9.99 10.13
CA LYS A 158 -3.77 -10.94 9.98
C LYS A 158 -3.95 -11.41 8.55
N ILE A 159 -4.01 -10.48 7.59
CA ILE A 159 -4.32 -10.79 6.19
C ILE A 159 -3.19 -11.56 5.54
N LEU A 160 -1.95 -11.05 5.61
CA LEU A 160 -0.84 -11.70 4.93
C LEU A 160 -0.49 -13.04 5.56
N LEU A 161 -0.60 -13.17 6.87
CA LEU A 161 -0.32 -14.42 7.57
C LEU A 161 -1.36 -15.49 7.22
N GLU A 162 -2.65 -15.12 7.11
CA GLU A 162 -3.70 -16.01 6.61
C GLU A 162 -3.40 -16.51 5.20
N HIS A 163 -3.00 -15.62 4.29
CA HIS A 163 -2.65 -15.98 2.92
C HIS A 163 -1.39 -16.85 2.83
N CYS A 164 -0.34 -16.51 3.58
CA CYS A 164 0.91 -17.28 3.60
C CYS A 164 0.66 -18.71 4.11
N ARG A 165 -0.07 -18.87 5.23
CA ARG A 165 -0.36 -20.20 5.82
C ARG A 165 -1.13 -21.12 4.87
N LYS A 166 -2.01 -20.57 4.02
CA LYS A 166 -2.75 -21.33 3.01
C LYS A 166 -1.89 -21.72 1.80
N HIS A 167 -0.73 -21.10 1.60
CA HIS A 167 0.10 -21.31 0.42
C HIS A 167 1.22 -22.33 0.64
N LYS A 168 1.21 -23.39 -0.17
CA LYS A 168 2.08 -24.57 -0.03
C LYS A 168 3.58 -24.26 0.08
N TYR A 169 4.09 -23.31 -0.72
CA TYR A 169 5.53 -23.04 -0.82
C TYR A 169 5.98 -21.81 -0.03
N LEU A 170 5.05 -20.91 0.31
CA LEU A 170 5.35 -19.62 0.94
C LEU A 170 4.98 -19.60 2.42
N ALA A 171 4.34 -20.65 2.96
CA ALA A 171 3.92 -20.66 4.35
C ALA A 171 5.06 -20.31 5.33
N LYS A 172 6.20 -21.00 5.23
CA LYS A 172 7.32 -20.78 6.16
C LYS A 172 8.05 -19.46 5.92
N SER A 173 8.46 -19.18 4.68
CA SER A 173 9.20 -17.95 4.36
C SER A 173 8.33 -16.71 4.49
N GLY A 174 7.08 -16.78 4.06
CA GLY A 174 6.08 -15.73 4.21
C GLY A 174 5.72 -15.45 5.67
N GLU A 175 5.57 -16.46 6.52
CA GLU A 175 5.33 -16.23 7.96
C GLU A 175 6.52 -15.53 8.64
N THR A 176 7.75 -15.92 8.29
CA THR A 176 8.96 -15.23 8.78
C THR A 176 8.99 -13.77 8.32
N PHE A 177 8.69 -13.53 7.04
CA PHE A 177 8.60 -12.19 6.47
C PHE A 177 7.53 -11.32 7.16
N VAL A 178 6.31 -11.84 7.34
CA VAL A 178 5.24 -11.07 8.01
C VAL A 178 5.65 -10.70 9.43
N LYS A 179 6.23 -11.63 10.20
CA LYS A 179 6.75 -11.34 11.55
C LYS A 179 7.84 -10.27 11.56
N LEU A 180 8.72 -10.29 10.56
CA LEU A 180 9.78 -9.28 10.40
C LEU A 180 9.17 -7.89 10.18
N VAL A 181 8.27 -7.75 9.21
CA VAL A 181 7.64 -6.46 8.88
C VAL A 181 6.75 -5.95 10.02
N VAL A 182 6.01 -6.84 10.70
CA VAL A 182 5.20 -6.46 11.87
C VAL A 182 6.08 -5.92 12.99
N ARG A 183 7.19 -6.60 13.32
CA ARG A 183 8.15 -6.14 14.32
C ARG A 183 8.80 -4.81 13.93
N LEU A 184 9.03 -4.58 12.64
CA LEU A 184 9.51 -3.31 12.13
C LEU A 184 8.47 -2.21 12.36
N MET A 185 7.21 -2.43 11.96
CA MET A 185 6.12 -1.49 12.21
C MET A 185 5.95 -1.16 13.70
N GLU A 186 6.04 -2.15 14.59
CA GLU A 186 5.99 -1.94 16.05
C GLU A 186 7.05 -0.93 16.49
N ARG A 187 8.31 -1.16 16.10
CA ARG A 187 9.43 -0.28 16.49
C ARG A 187 9.28 1.13 15.94
N LEU A 188 8.84 1.26 14.68
CA LEU A 188 8.65 2.57 14.05
C LEU A 188 7.49 3.34 14.71
N LEU A 189 6.39 2.66 15.03
CA LEU A 189 5.25 3.25 15.74
C LEU A 189 5.60 3.63 17.19
N ASP A 190 6.37 2.80 17.89
CA ASP A 190 6.88 3.09 19.24
C ASP A 190 7.82 4.30 19.21
N TYR A 191 8.77 4.33 18.28
CA TYR A 191 9.69 5.46 18.08
C TYR A 191 8.92 6.76 17.82
N ARG A 192 7.91 6.72 16.95
CA ARG A 192 7.04 7.87 16.67
C ARG A 192 6.34 8.36 17.94
N THR A 193 5.82 7.46 18.78
CA THR A 193 5.15 7.82 20.03
C THR A 193 6.11 8.53 20.98
N ILE A 194 7.32 7.99 21.16
CA ILE A 194 8.37 8.61 21.99
C ILE A 194 8.76 9.99 21.47
N MET A 195 9.02 10.13 20.17
CA MET A 195 9.41 11.41 19.57
C MET A 195 8.31 12.48 19.67
N HIS A 196 7.03 12.08 19.62
CA HIS A 196 5.92 13.00 19.84
C HIS A 196 5.74 13.38 21.32
N ASP A 197 5.98 12.47 22.25
CA ASP A 197 5.89 12.71 23.69
C ASP A 197 7.05 13.57 24.23
N GLU A 198 8.25 13.46 23.66
CA GLU A 198 9.43 14.25 24.10
C GLU A 198 9.36 15.75 23.72
N ASN A 199 8.34 16.16 22.97
CA ASN A 199 8.17 17.55 22.51
C ASN A 199 7.57 18.52 23.54
N LYS A 200 7.57 18.18 24.83
CA LYS A 200 7.38 19.19 25.90
C LYS A 200 8.53 19.37 26.89
N GLU A 201 9.50 18.47 27.02
CA GLU A 201 10.51 18.66 28.08
C GLU A 201 11.96 18.23 27.82
N ASN A 202 12.34 17.44 26.80
CA ASN A 202 13.73 16.94 26.72
C ASN A 202 14.36 16.96 25.33
N ARG A 203 14.65 18.16 24.79
CA ARG A 203 15.56 18.34 23.64
C ARG A 203 17.05 18.28 24.00
N MET A 204 17.43 17.70 25.15
CA MET A 204 18.82 17.52 25.54
C MET A 204 19.06 16.13 26.18
N SER A 205 18.89 15.04 25.44
CA SER A 205 19.55 13.77 25.85
C SER A 205 19.72 12.70 24.78
N CYS A 206 19.13 12.83 23.59
CA CYS A 206 19.17 11.75 22.60
C CYS A 206 20.10 12.05 21.43
N THR A 207 21.40 12.22 21.72
CA THR A 207 22.48 12.05 20.73
C THR A 207 23.39 10.87 21.06
N VAL A 208 23.10 10.08 22.11
CA VAL A 208 24.09 9.11 22.65
C VAL A 208 23.79 7.64 22.33
N ASN A 209 22.67 7.27 21.70
CA ASN A 209 22.33 5.85 21.45
C ASN A 209 22.18 5.44 19.98
N VAL A 210 22.92 6.08 19.06
CA VAL A 210 23.02 5.60 17.67
C VAL A 210 24.49 5.47 17.21
N LEU A 211 25.35 4.98 18.10
CA LEU A 211 26.67 4.44 17.74
C LEU A 211 26.71 2.94 18.04
#